data_AF-A0A6H5FUM7-F1
#
_entry.id   AF-A0A6H5FUM7-F1
#
_cell.length_a   1.000
_cell.length_b   1.000
_cell.length_c   1.000
_cell.angle_alpha   90.00
_cell.angle_beta   90.00
_cell.angle_gamma   90.00
#
_symmetry.space_group_name_H-M   'P 1'
#
loop_
_entity.id
_entity.type
_entity.pdbx_description
1 polymer ?
#
loop_
_entity_poly.entity_id
_entity_poly.type
_entity_poly.pdbx_seq_one_letter_code
_entity_poly.pdbx_strand_id
1 'polypeptide(L)'
;NFCQQLECIRKKYGQIRSQGDSATWDTVTGGSAWLLTGLLENMQDGKKQAEVAAHCKRSNWANDAHGDANRTACKLVAAGLQHISSIQRTYKDPDNVNPFDHQDIHQFVSCLMLNIVVREMKKRSVICDIDEGIKEGSGAWKSIKETHCKNQPCIQCNLDDFEKYDDCPIGNGLNRSVNVKNKLTSLITKDNKTKVEGTLKELLKTDKSDTLCPRLQCLASKVKMANQE
;
A
#
# COMPACT_ATOMS: atom_id res chain seq x y z
N ASN A 1 -19.94 -4.86 -0.25
CA ASN A 1 -19.38 -3.49 -0.13
C ASN A 1 -18.05 -3.56 0.63
N PHE A 2 -17.25 -2.48 0.66
CA PHE A 2 -15.91 -2.47 1.28
C PHE A 2 -15.93 -2.74 2.80
N CYS A 3 -16.85 -2.12 3.54
CA CYS A 3 -16.97 -2.31 4.99
C CYS A 3 -17.32 -3.76 5.38
N GLN A 4 -18.12 -4.44 4.56
CA GLN A 4 -18.42 -5.87 4.72
C GLN A 4 -17.16 -6.74 4.53
N GLN A 5 -16.24 -6.36 3.64
CA GLN A 5 -14.96 -7.07 3.48
C GLN A 5 -14.08 -6.89 4.72
N LEU A 6 -14.01 -5.66 5.26
CA LEU A 6 -13.28 -5.40 6.51
C LEU A 6 -13.83 -6.24 7.67
N GLU A 7 -15.15 -6.31 7.80
CA GLU A 7 -15.80 -7.10 8.86
C GLU A 7 -15.59 -8.61 8.67
N CYS A 8 -15.66 -9.10 7.43
CA CYS A 8 -15.38 -10.49 7.10
C CYS A 8 -13.94 -10.88 7.50
N ILE A 9 -12.95 -10.07 7.10
CA ILE A 9 -11.54 -10.32 7.42
C ILE A 9 -11.29 -10.29 8.93
N ARG A 10 -11.91 -9.36 9.65
CA ARG A 10 -11.82 -9.29 11.13
C ARG A 10 -12.35 -10.58 11.78
N LYS A 11 -13.54 -11.04 11.40
CA LYS A 11 -14.12 -12.27 11.92
C LYS A 11 -13.28 -13.49 11.57
N LYS A 12 -12.83 -13.58 10.32
CA LYS A 12 -11.97 -14.66 9.84
C LYS A 12 -10.66 -14.75 10.62
N TYR A 13 -10.01 -13.61 10.87
CA TYR A 13 -8.84 -13.53 11.73
C TYR A 13 -9.13 -14.02 13.15
N GLY A 14 -10.27 -13.64 13.71
CA GLY A 14 -10.70 -14.07 15.03
C GLY A 14 -10.92 -15.58 15.14
N GLN A 15 -11.57 -16.20 14.14
CA GLN A 15 -11.75 -17.64 14.08
C GLN A 15 -10.41 -18.39 14.08
N ILE A 16 -9.45 -17.94 13.27
CA ILE A 16 -8.09 -18.50 13.20
C ILE A 16 -7.33 -18.38 14.54
N ARG A 17 -7.56 -17.29 15.29
CA ARG A 17 -6.88 -17.01 16.56
C ARG A 17 -7.66 -17.50 17.80
N SER A 18 -8.70 -18.31 17.61
CA SER A 18 -9.59 -18.79 18.68
C SER A 18 -10.26 -17.65 19.48
N GLN A 19 -10.43 -16.47 18.88
CA GLN A 19 -11.17 -15.33 19.41
C GLN A 19 -12.61 -15.27 18.85
N GLY A 20 -12.91 -16.03 17.78
CA GLY A 20 -14.20 -16.01 17.10
C GLY A 20 -14.59 -14.60 16.64
N ASP A 21 -15.88 -14.29 16.70
CA ASP A 21 -16.43 -12.99 16.27
C ASP A 21 -16.04 -11.83 17.20
N SER A 22 -15.34 -12.07 18.31
CA SER A 22 -14.92 -11.04 19.28
C SER A 22 -13.62 -10.31 18.92
N ALA A 23 -12.88 -10.78 17.90
CA ALA A 23 -11.63 -10.14 17.48
C ALA A 23 -11.83 -8.66 17.15
N THR A 24 -10.83 -7.81 17.40
CA THR A 24 -10.94 -6.38 17.10
C THR A 24 -9.94 -6.01 16.02
N TRP A 25 -10.13 -4.84 15.41
CA TRP A 25 -9.10 -4.32 14.50
C TRP A 25 -7.79 -4.00 15.22
N ASP A 26 -7.81 -3.77 16.54
CA ASP A 26 -6.58 -3.70 17.33
C ASP A 26 -5.85 -5.05 17.37
N THR A 27 -6.56 -6.17 17.52
CA THR A 27 -5.92 -7.49 17.49
C THR A 27 -5.44 -7.85 16.08
N VAL A 28 -6.22 -7.54 15.03
CA VAL A 28 -5.83 -7.76 13.63
C VAL A 28 -4.57 -6.96 13.29
N THR A 29 -4.56 -5.65 13.54
CA THR A 29 -3.42 -4.79 13.21
C THR A 29 -2.20 -5.10 14.06
N GLY A 30 -2.37 -5.32 15.37
CA GLY A 30 -1.27 -5.69 16.27
C GLY A 30 -0.62 -7.01 15.87
N GLY A 31 -1.42 -8.05 15.61
CA GLY A 31 -0.91 -9.37 15.22
C GLY A 31 -0.43 -9.46 13.76
N SER A 32 -0.60 -8.39 12.97
CA SER A 32 -0.18 -8.32 11.57
C SER A 32 0.82 -7.19 11.30
N ALA A 33 1.26 -6.47 12.33
CA ALA A 33 2.16 -5.31 12.21
C ALA A 33 3.46 -5.63 11.46
N TRP A 34 3.96 -6.86 11.59
CA TRP A 34 5.15 -7.35 10.92
C TRP A 34 5.03 -7.33 9.38
N LEU A 35 3.80 -7.43 8.83
CA LEU A 35 3.56 -7.36 7.38
C LEU A 35 4.01 -6.04 6.78
N LEU A 36 3.88 -4.93 7.54
CA LEU A 36 4.32 -3.61 7.08
C LEU A 36 5.83 -3.59 6.82
N THR A 37 6.62 -4.28 7.64
CA THR A 37 8.07 -4.34 7.45
C THR A 37 8.40 -5.01 6.12
N GLY A 38 7.84 -6.19 5.84
CA GLY A 38 8.10 -6.90 4.58
C GLY A 38 7.61 -6.12 3.35
N LEU A 39 6.49 -5.41 3.48
CA LEU A 39 5.97 -4.51 2.46
C LEU A 39 6.96 -3.38 2.15
N LEU A 40 7.37 -2.61 3.16
CA LEU A 40 8.28 -1.47 3.01
C LEU A 40 9.66 -1.89 2.48
N GLU A 41 10.15 -3.06 2.90
CA GLU A 41 11.41 -3.63 2.42
C GLU A 41 11.36 -3.96 0.93
N ASN A 42 10.27 -4.60 0.46
CA ASN A 42 10.12 -4.90 -0.97
C ASN A 42 9.88 -3.65 -1.81
N MET A 43 9.18 -2.65 -1.27
CA MET A 43 8.98 -1.37 -1.95
C MET A 43 10.32 -0.68 -2.24
N GLN A 44 11.25 -0.66 -1.28
CA GLN A 44 12.54 0.03 -1.44
C GLN A 44 13.65 -0.83 -2.08
N ASP A 45 13.43 -2.14 -2.25
CA ASP A 45 14.42 -3.03 -2.83
C ASP A 45 14.61 -2.75 -4.33
N GLY A 46 15.85 -2.40 -4.73
CA GLY A 46 16.16 -2.04 -6.10
C GLY A 46 15.97 -3.17 -7.12
N LYS A 47 16.11 -4.44 -6.72
CA LYS A 47 15.85 -5.60 -7.58
C LYS A 47 14.34 -5.75 -7.80
N LYS A 48 13.54 -5.59 -6.73
CA LYS A 48 12.07 -5.61 -6.84
C LYS A 48 11.52 -4.46 -7.66
N GLN A 49 12.09 -3.27 -7.52
CA GLN A 49 11.75 -2.15 -8.39
C GLN A 49 12.16 -2.38 -9.86
N ALA A 50 13.24 -3.12 -10.12
CA ALA A 50 13.63 -3.50 -11.47
C ALA A 50 12.68 -4.53 -12.09
N GLU A 51 12.20 -5.51 -11.30
CA GLU A 51 11.21 -6.52 -11.72
C GLU A 51 9.91 -5.86 -12.22
N VAL A 52 9.44 -4.78 -11.55
CA VAL A 52 8.22 -4.06 -11.94
C VAL A 52 8.44 -2.90 -12.90
N ALA A 53 9.69 -2.58 -13.28
CA ALA A 53 10.01 -1.37 -14.04
C ALA A 53 9.32 -1.31 -15.41
N ALA A 54 8.95 -2.45 -16.00
CA ALA A 54 8.20 -2.52 -17.24
C ALA A 54 6.80 -1.90 -17.14
N HIS A 55 6.18 -1.93 -15.95
CA HIS A 55 4.89 -1.31 -15.68
C HIS A 55 4.98 0.20 -15.45
N CYS A 56 6.19 0.75 -15.30
CA CYS A 56 6.41 2.15 -14.94
C CYS A 56 7.03 2.95 -16.09
N LYS A 57 6.44 2.79 -17.27
CA LYS A 57 6.87 3.45 -18.51
C LYS A 57 5.70 4.19 -19.12
N ARG A 58 5.82 5.51 -19.22
CA ARG A 58 4.94 6.33 -20.06
C ARG A 58 5.72 7.28 -20.93
N SER A 59 5.21 7.52 -22.13
CA SER A 59 5.81 8.45 -23.11
C SER A 59 5.70 9.92 -22.69
N ASN A 60 4.72 10.28 -21.86
CA ASN A 60 4.53 11.65 -21.38
C ASN A 60 5.41 12.01 -20.18
N TRP A 61 6.12 11.05 -19.55
CA TRP A 61 7.02 11.36 -18.44
C TRP A 61 8.35 11.89 -18.96
N ALA A 62 8.52 13.19 -18.84
CA ALA A 62 9.74 13.89 -19.22
C ALA A 62 10.99 13.31 -18.51
N ASN A 63 12.16 13.56 -19.10
CA ASN A 63 13.44 13.24 -18.47
C ASN A 63 13.88 14.37 -17.54
N ASP A 64 13.06 14.64 -16.52
CA ASP A 64 13.26 15.69 -15.52
C ASP A 64 12.85 15.21 -14.11
N ALA A 65 12.95 16.09 -13.12
CA ALA A 65 12.63 15.76 -11.74
C ALA A 65 11.17 15.33 -11.53
N HIS A 66 10.23 15.86 -12.31
CA HIS A 66 8.82 15.47 -12.23
C HIS A 66 8.59 14.07 -12.80
N GLY A 67 9.14 13.78 -13.97
CA GLY A 67 9.09 12.44 -14.54
C GLY A 67 9.80 11.41 -13.66
N ASP A 68 10.92 11.78 -13.03
CA ASP A 68 11.63 10.91 -12.08
C ASP A 68 10.81 10.62 -10.82
N ALA A 69 10.11 11.63 -10.28
CA ALA A 69 9.22 11.46 -9.14
C ALA A 69 8.09 10.47 -9.47
N ASN A 70 7.45 10.61 -10.64
CA ASN A 70 6.40 9.69 -11.09
C ASN A 70 6.92 8.27 -11.36
N ARG A 71 8.09 8.12 -11.99
CA ARG A 71 8.75 6.82 -12.16
C ARG A 71 9.02 6.15 -10.82
N THR A 72 9.49 6.92 -9.83
CA THR A 72 9.79 6.43 -8.49
C THR A 72 8.51 6.02 -7.76
N ALA A 73 7.47 6.86 -7.80
CA ALA A 73 6.18 6.58 -7.19
C ALA A 73 5.56 5.30 -7.77
N CYS A 74 5.56 5.15 -9.09
CA CYS A 74 5.06 3.94 -9.75
C CYS A 74 5.80 2.69 -9.28
N LYS A 75 7.15 2.72 -9.28
CA LYS A 75 7.96 1.56 -8.87
C LYS A 75 7.72 1.17 -7.42
N LEU A 76 7.62 2.14 -6.50
CA LEU A 76 7.29 1.90 -5.10
C LEU A 76 5.93 1.18 -4.97
N VAL A 77 4.89 1.72 -5.62
CA VAL A 77 3.54 1.13 -5.57
C VAL A 77 3.51 -0.26 -6.20
N ALA A 78 4.06 -0.41 -7.40
CA ALA A 78 4.06 -1.68 -8.12
C ALA A 78 4.87 -2.76 -7.36
N ALA A 79 6.02 -2.42 -6.77
CA ALA A 79 6.79 -3.35 -5.95
C ALA A 79 6.04 -3.76 -4.67
N GLY A 80 5.31 -2.83 -4.04
CA GLY A 80 4.43 -3.14 -2.90
C GLY A 80 3.30 -4.10 -3.30
N LEU A 81 2.66 -3.85 -4.45
CA LEU A 81 1.65 -4.74 -5.02
C LEU A 81 2.23 -6.12 -5.37
N GLN A 82 3.44 -6.18 -5.91
CA GLN A 82 4.14 -7.43 -6.19
C GLN A 82 4.42 -8.22 -4.91
N HIS A 83 4.84 -7.55 -3.84
CA HIS A 83 5.00 -8.19 -2.53
C HIS A 83 3.68 -8.80 -2.07
N ILE A 84 2.59 -8.02 -2.09
CA ILE A 84 1.26 -8.47 -1.69
C ILE A 84 0.82 -9.71 -2.47
N SER A 85 0.90 -9.68 -3.81
CA SER A 85 0.49 -10.82 -4.64
C SER A 85 1.40 -12.05 -4.47
N SER A 86 2.65 -11.85 -4.05
CA SER A 86 3.60 -12.93 -3.77
C SER A 86 3.42 -13.56 -2.38
N ILE A 87 2.59 -13.00 -1.50
CA ILE A 87 2.23 -13.64 -0.23
C ILE A 87 1.43 -14.90 -0.58
N GLN A 88 2.08 -16.05 -0.44
CA GLN A 88 1.49 -17.35 -0.68
C GLN A 88 1.67 -18.26 0.54
N ARG A 89 0.66 -19.07 0.83
CA ARG A 89 0.73 -20.13 1.84
C ARG A 89 0.33 -21.45 1.18
N THR A 90 0.90 -22.54 1.69
CA THR A 90 0.58 -23.90 1.25
C THR A 90 0.35 -24.77 2.48
N TYR A 91 -0.36 -25.89 2.32
CA TYR A 91 -0.58 -26.89 3.39
C TYR A 91 0.68 -27.63 3.85
N LYS A 92 1.87 -27.30 3.33
CA LYS A 92 3.13 -27.95 3.74
C LYS A 92 3.65 -27.48 5.11
N ASP A 93 2.98 -26.51 5.72
CA ASP A 93 3.30 -25.97 7.04
C ASP A 93 2.45 -26.72 8.08
N PRO A 94 3.01 -27.70 8.83
CA PRO A 94 2.26 -28.59 9.72
C PRO A 94 1.56 -27.85 10.87
N ASP A 95 1.97 -26.61 11.17
CA ASP A 95 1.39 -25.76 12.20
C ASP A 95 0.26 -24.85 11.65
N ASN A 96 -0.03 -24.89 10.35
CA ASN A 96 -0.97 -23.99 9.70
C ASN A 96 -2.26 -24.71 9.33
N VAL A 97 -3.22 -24.70 10.26
CA VAL A 97 -4.51 -25.40 10.12
C VAL A 97 -5.40 -24.78 9.02
N ASN A 98 -5.18 -23.50 8.63
CA ASN A 98 -5.96 -22.80 7.60
C ASN A 98 -5.09 -21.90 6.67
N PRO A 99 -4.14 -22.44 5.90
CA PRO A 99 -3.08 -21.67 5.24
C PRO A 99 -3.61 -20.63 4.25
N PHE A 100 -4.68 -20.93 3.53
CA PHE A 100 -5.29 -20.00 2.59
C PHE A 100 -6.04 -18.84 3.26
N ASP A 101 -6.56 -19.09 4.46
CA ASP A 101 -7.20 -18.06 5.28
C ASP A 101 -6.17 -17.13 5.92
N HIS A 102 -4.97 -17.64 6.21
CA HIS A 102 -3.85 -16.76 6.56
C HIS A 102 -3.37 -15.96 5.35
N GLN A 103 -3.40 -16.54 4.15
CA GLN A 103 -2.96 -15.88 2.92
C GLN A 103 -3.83 -14.66 2.61
N ASP A 104 -5.15 -14.81 2.50
CA ASP A 104 -6.02 -13.72 2.10
C ASP A 104 -6.08 -12.59 3.13
N ILE A 105 -6.08 -12.92 4.43
CA ILE A 105 -5.94 -11.92 5.51
C ILE A 105 -4.63 -11.15 5.35
N HIS A 106 -3.49 -11.83 5.20
CA HIS A 106 -2.20 -11.14 5.08
C HIS A 106 -2.14 -10.27 3.83
N GLN A 107 -2.61 -10.77 2.69
CA GLN A 107 -2.69 -9.98 1.46
C GLN A 107 -3.57 -8.75 1.66
N PHE A 108 -4.75 -8.92 2.28
CA PHE A 108 -5.71 -7.85 2.48
C PHE A 108 -5.18 -6.78 3.42
N VAL A 109 -4.66 -7.18 4.59
CA VAL A 109 -4.08 -6.25 5.56
C VAL A 109 -2.86 -5.52 4.98
N SER A 110 -1.98 -6.20 4.24
CA SER A 110 -0.87 -5.56 3.54
C SER A 110 -1.34 -4.56 2.47
N CYS A 111 -2.43 -4.86 1.76
CA CYS A 111 -3.06 -3.92 0.84
C CYS A 111 -3.59 -2.68 1.56
N LEU A 112 -4.19 -2.84 2.76
CA LEU A 112 -4.61 -1.68 3.57
C LEU A 112 -3.42 -0.82 3.98
N MET A 113 -2.32 -1.45 4.40
CA MET A 113 -1.09 -0.76 4.76
C MET A 113 -0.49 -0.02 3.57
N LEU A 114 -0.44 -0.64 2.38
CA LEU A 114 0.04 0.00 1.16
C LEU A 114 -0.78 1.24 0.82
N ASN A 115 -2.10 1.20 0.98
CA ASN A 115 -2.93 2.39 0.75
C ASN A 115 -2.56 3.56 1.68
N ILE A 116 -2.34 3.30 2.98
CA ILE A 116 -1.91 4.34 3.90
C ILE A 116 -0.51 4.85 3.56
N VAL A 117 0.42 3.98 3.13
CA VAL A 117 1.74 4.41 2.63
C VAL A 117 1.59 5.31 1.39
N VAL A 118 0.71 4.97 0.45
CA VAL A 118 0.41 5.78 -0.75
C VAL A 118 -0.17 7.15 -0.36
N ARG A 119 -1.04 7.21 0.66
CA ARG A 119 -1.52 8.50 1.20
C ARG A 119 -0.38 9.33 1.79
N GLU A 120 0.54 8.68 2.51
CA GLU A 120 1.73 9.36 3.03
C GLU A 120 2.68 9.81 1.91
N MET A 121 2.78 9.07 0.79
CA MET A 121 3.50 9.51 -0.41
C MET A 121 2.92 10.82 -0.94
N LYS A 122 1.59 10.86 -1.19
CA LYS A 122 0.89 12.05 -1.69
C LYS A 122 1.02 13.24 -0.74
N LYS A 123 0.82 13.00 0.55
CA LYS A 123 0.89 14.03 1.59
C LYS A 123 2.28 14.66 1.71
N ARG A 124 3.34 13.87 1.51
CA ARG A 124 4.72 14.33 1.69
C ARG A 124 5.36 14.86 0.41
N SER A 125 4.89 14.46 -0.77
CA SER A 125 5.35 15.01 -2.05
C SER A 125 4.60 16.30 -2.38
N VAL A 126 4.96 17.35 -1.66
CA VAL A 126 4.33 18.66 -1.74
C VAL A 126 4.78 19.39 -3.01
N ILE A 127 6.02 19.19 -3.45
CA ILE A 127 6.61 19.89 -4.58
C ILE A 127 6.27 19.19 -5.90
N CYS A 128 6.43 17.87 -5.96
CA CYS A 128 6.20 17.10 -7.18
C CYS A 128 4.79 16.52 -7.20
N ASP A 129 4.12 16.60 -8.35
CA ASP A 129 2.94 15.77 -8.58
C ASP A 129 3.40 14.35 -8.85
N ILE A 130 2.79 13.39 -8.17
CA ILE A 130 3.12 11.96 -8.28
C ILE A 130 1.87 11.11 -8.56
N ASP A 131 0.71 11.74 -8.79
CA ASP A 131 -0.56 11.03 -8.95
C ASP A 131 -0.57 10.16 -10.20
N GLU A 132 0.07 10.61 -11.30
CA GLU A 132 0.22 9.77 -12.48
C GLU A 132 1.04 8.51 -12.19
N GLY A 133 2.15 8.65 -11.45
CA GLY A 133 3.00 7.54 -11.03
C GLY A 133 2.26 6.55 -10.15
N ILE A 134 1.52 7.04 -9.16
CA ILE A 134 0.68 6.20 -8.29
C ILE A 134 -0.39 5.48 -9.11
N LYS A 135 -1.07 6.18 -10.02
CA LYS A 135 -2.11 5.61 -10.88
C LYS A 135 -1.55 4.51 -11.78
N GLU A 136 -0.40 4.73 -12.39
CA GLU A 136 0.24 3.73 -13.25
C GLU A 136 0.67 2.49 -12.44
N GLY A 137 1.31 2.70 -11.29
CA GLY A 137 1.70 1.61 -10.38
C GLY A 137 0.49 0.81 -9.89
N SER A 138 -0.61 1.49 -9.56
CA SER A 138 -1.86 0.87 -9.14
C SER A 138 -2.51 0.06 -10.27
N GLY A 139 -2.51 0.61 -11.50
CA GLY A 139 -3.03 -0.04 -12.70
C GLY A 139 -2.31 -1.33 -13.06
N ALA A 140 -1.06 -1.50 -12.64
CA ALA A 140 -0.27 -2.72 -12.86
C ALA A 140 -0.78 -3.93 -12.06
N TRP A 141 -1.66 -3.73 -11.06
CA TRP A 141 -2.13 -4.79 -10.16
C TRP A 141 -2.59 -6.05 -10.88
N LYS A 142 -3.41 -5.92 -11.93
CA LYS A 142 -3.96 -7.08 -12.65
C LYS A 142 -2.85 -7.98 -13.20
N SER A 143 -1.88 -7.39 -13.89
CA SER A 143 -0.75 -8.12 -14.49
C SER A 143 0.19 -8.70 -13.44
N ILE A 144 0.49 -7.92 -12.38
CA ILE A 144 1.31 -8.37 -11.26
C ILE A 144 0.65 -9.54 -10.52
N LYS A 145 -0.65 -9.46 -10.26
CA LYS A 145 -1.42 -10.52 -9.58
C LYS A 145 -1.41 -11.82 -10.39
N GLU A 146 -1.67 -11.78 -11.69
CA GLU A 146 -1.64 -12.95 -12.57
C GLU A 146 -0.26 -13.64 -12.58
N THR A 147 0.80 -12.84 -12.51
CA THR A 147 2.17 -13.36 -12.48
C THR A 147 2.55 -13.96 -11.13
N HIS A 148 2.19 -13.32 -10.01
CA HIS A 148 2.77 -13.66 -8.71
C HIS A 148 1.83 -14.39 -7.76
N CYS A 149 0.51 -14.33 -7.94
CA CYS A 149 -0.44 -15.04 -7.08
C CYS A 149 -0.89 -16.34 -7.75
N LYS A 150 -0.17 -17.43 -7.46
CA LYS A 150 -0.38 -18.76 -8.07
C LYS A 150 -1.39 -19.61 -7.30
N ASN A 151 -1.51 -19.42 -5.99
CA ASN A 151 -2.44 -20.15 -5.14
C ASN A 151 -3.66 -19.28 -4.82
N GLN A 152 -4.86 -19.76 -5.16
CA GLN A 152 -6.11 -19.09 -4.79
C GLN A 152 -6.45 -19.34 -3.31
N PRO A 153 -7.17 -18.42 -2.63
CA PRO A 153 -7.71 -17.16 -3.16
C PRO A 153 -6.69 -16.01 -3.17
N CYS A 154 -6.76 -15.19 -4.21
CA CYS A 154 -5.98 -13.96 -4.34
C CYS A 154 -6.91 -12.75 -4.22
N ILE A 155 -6.65 -11.84 -3.29
CA ILE A 155 -7.50 -10.65 -3.09
C ILE A 155 -7.57 -9.76 -4.34
N GLN A 156 -8.47 -8.79 -4.35
CA GLN A 156 -8.37 -7.64 -5.25
C GLN A 156 -7.83 -6.45 -4.46
N CYS A 157 -6.57 -6.07 -4.71
CA CYS A 157 -5.97 -4.89 -4.08
C CYS A 157 -6.19 -3.66 -4.98
N ASN A 158 -7.32 -2.98 -4.79
CA ASN A 158 -7.64 -1.77 -5.53
C ASN A 158 -7.40 -0.53 -4.67
N LEU A 159 -6.29 0.19 -4.89
CA LEU A 159 -5.90 1.36 -4.10
C LEU A 159 -6.94 2.51 -4.14
N ASP A 160 -7.78 2.58 -5.16
CA ASP A 160 -8.84 3.59 -5.30
C ASP A 160 -10.07 3.30 -4.41
N ASP A 161 -10.39 2.02 -4.17
CA ASP A 161 -11.55 1.64 -3.36
C ASP A 161 -11.38 1.99 -1.88
N PHE A 162 -10.13 2.17 -1.46
CA PHE A 162 -9.76 2.39 -0.08
C PHE A 162 -9.90 3.86 0.34
N GLU A 163 -10.18 4.81 -0.56
CA GLU A 163 -10.63 6.15 -0.14
C GLU A 163 -11.93 6.11 0.69
N LYS A 164 -12.70 5.02 0.56
CA LYS A 164 -13.96 4.75 1.29
C LYS A 164 -13.77 4.25 2.73
N TYR A 165 -12.54 4.23 3.29
CA TYR A 165 -12.30 3.83 4.68
C TYR A 165 -13.08 4.64 5.70
N ASP A 166 -13.24 5.94 5.43
CA ASP A 166 -13.78 6.90 6.40
C ASP A 166 -15.26 6.63 6.72
N ASP A 167 -15.96 5.90 5.83
CA ASP A 167 -17.39 5.63 5.92
C ASP A 167 -17.73 4.26 6.54
N CYS A 168 -16.73 3.51 7.01
CA CYS A 168 -16.96 2.18 7.58
C CYS A 168 -17.08 2.22 9.12
N PRO A 169 -18.30 2.22 9.69
CA PRO A 169 -18.48 1.98 11.12
C PRO A 169 -18.19 0.50 11.41
N ILE A 170 -16.96 0.18 11.79
CA ILE A 170 -16.64 -1.19 12.16
C ILE A 170 -16.92 -1.37 13.64
N GLY A 171 -18.04 -1.99 13.92
CA GLY A 171 -18.44 -2.35 15.27
C GLY A 171 -17.48 -3.37 15.87
N ASN A 172 -16.88 -3.02 16.99
CA ASN A 172 -16.10 -3.94 17.82
C ASN A 172 -17.00 -4.80 18.72
N GLY A 173 -18.13 -5.33 18.23
CA GLY A 173 -19.07 -6.15 19.03
C GLY A 173 -19.64 -5.50 20.31
N LEU A 174 -19.22 -4.27 20.69
CA LEU A 174 -19.43 -3.65 22.00
C LEU A 174 -19.59 -2.12 21.92
N ASN A 175 -20.18 -1.60 20.84
CA ASN A 175 -20.60 -0.19 20.71
C ASN A 175 -19.50 0.91 20.59
N ARG A 176 -18.31 0.61 20.05
CA ARG A 176 -17.39 1.65 19.54
C ARG A 176 -16.95 1.38 18.11
N SER A 177 -17.21 2.32 17.22
CA SER A 177 -16.63 2.32 15.87
C SER A 177 -15.10 2.41 16.00
N VAL A 178 -14.38 1.35 15.63
CA VAL A 178 -12.92 1.41 15.54
C VAL A 178 -12.56 2.02 14.19
N ASN A 179 -11.92 3.20 14.23
CA ASN A 179 -11.40 3.82 13.03
C ASN A 179 -10.13 3.08 12.58
N VAL A 180 -10.29 2.07 11.72
CA VAL A 180 -9.21 1.24 11.17
C VAL A 180 -8.13 2.09 10.51
N LYS A 181 -8.53 3.15 9.81
CA LYS A 181 -7.61 4.11 9.20
C LYS A 181 -6.69 4.75 10.24
N ASN A 182 -7.22 5.21 11.38
CA ASN A 182 -6.39 5.80 12.44
C ASN A 182 -5.37 4.80 13.00
N LYS A 183 -5.77 3.53 13.14
CA LYS A 183 -4.86 2.49 13.65
C LYS A 183 -3.74 2.18 12.67
N LEU A 184 -4.07 1.96 11.39
CA LEU A 184 -3.08 1.75 10.34
C LEU A 184 -2.18 2.98 10.15
N THR A 185 -2.74 4.18 10.25
CA THR A 185 -1.99 5.45 10.21
C THR A 185 -1.00 5.54 11.37
N SER A 186 -1.40 5.19 12.60
CA SER A 186 -0.49 5.17 13.74
C SER A 186 0.68 4.20 13.53
N LEU A 187 0.39 2.99 13.03
CA LEU A 187 1.42 1.99 12.76
C LEU A 187 2.49 2.48 11.78
N ILE A 188 2.07 3.25 10.77
CA ILE A 188 2.95 3.80 9.72
C ILE A 188 3.66 5.08 10.16
N THR A 189 2.94 6.00 10.79
CA THR A 189 3.45 7.35 11.10
C THR A 189 4.16 7.46 12.45
N LYS A 190 3.94 6.53 13.37
CA LYS A 190 4.59 6.49 14.68
C LYS A 190 5.52 5.29 14.78
N ASP A 191 4.96 4.08 14.77
CA ASP A 191 5.68 2.87 15.16
C ASP A 191 6.78 2.49 14.15
N ASN A 192 6.57 2.81 12.87
CA ASN A 192 7.51 2.50 11.77
C ASN A 192 8.01 3.74 11.03
N LYS A 193 7.94 4.92 11.66
CA LYS A 193 8.27 6.22 11.05
C LYS A 193 9.60 6.19 10.28
N THR A 194 10.67 5.71 10.92
CA THR A 194 12.02 5.67 10.33
C THR A 194 12.10 4.77 9.09
N LYS A 195 11.42 3.61 9.10
CA LYS A 195 11.39 2.71 7.93
C LYS A 195 10.64 3.36 6.78
N VAL A 196 9.49 3.98 7.06
CA VAL A 196 8.71 4.70 6.06
C VAL A 196 9.51 5.86 5.47
N GLU A 197 10.24 6.62 6.30
CA GLU A 197 11.12 7.70 5.84
C GLU A 197 12.25 7.18 4.93
N GLY A 198 12.81 6.01 5.25
CA GLY A 198 13.78 5.31 4.41
C GLY A 198 13.19 4.91 3.05
N THR A 199 12.05 4.22 3.06
CA THR A 199 11.35 3.78 1.85
C THR A 199 10.97 4.94 0.94
N LEU A 200 10.54 6.07 1.51
CA LEU A 200 10.11 7.26 0.76
C LEU A 200 11.25 8.24 0.45
N LYS A 201 12.49 7.95 0.84
CA LYS A 201 13.62 8.88 0.72
C LYS A 201 13.85 9.34 -0.72
N GLU A 202 13.92 8.40 -1.65
CA GLU A 202 14.18 8.70 -3.07
C GLU A 202 13.02 9.42 -3.74
N LEU A 203 11.78 9.09 -3.36
CA LEU A 203 10.59 9.79 -3.84
C LEU A 203 10.63 11.28 -3.43
N LEU A 204 11.00 11.54 -2.18
CA LEU A 204 10.98 12.87 -1.57
C LEU A 204 12.30 13.62 -1.72
N LYS A 205 13.22 13.15 -2.57
CA LYS A 205 14.53 13.78 -2.75
C LYS A 205 14.41 15.22 -3.25
N THR A 206 13.46 15.49 -4.14
CA THR A 206 13.20 16.83 -4.69
C THR A 206 12.50 17.72 -3.66
N ASP A 207 11.57 17.15 -2.88
CA ASP A 207 10.91 17.84 -1.77
C ASP A 207 11.91 18.34 -0.71
N LYS A 208 13.02 17.62 -0.53
CA LYS A 208 14.10 17.95 0.42
C LYS A 208 15.30 18.65 -0.22
N SER A 209 15.23 18.98 -1.51
CA SER A 209 16.34 19.59 -2.23
C SER A 209 16.36 21.12 -2.04
N ASP A 210 17.56 21.70 -1.96
CA ASP A 210 17.76 23.15 -2.03
C ASP A 210 17.96 23.64 -3.48
N THR A 211 18.04 22.71 -4.44
CA THR A 211 18.25 23.07 -5.85
C THR A 211 16.97 23.59 -6.49
N LEU A 212 17.06 24.77 -7.10
CA LEU A 212 15.90 25.46 -7.65
C LEU A 212 15.34 24.76 -8.90
N CYS A 213 16.20 24.29 -9.81
CA CYS A 213 15.75 23.74 -11.09
C CYS A 213 14.87 22.48 -10.95
N PRO A 214 15.25 21.43 -10.20
CA PRO A 214 14.38 20.26 -9.98
C PRO A 214 13.04 20.61 -9.32
N ARG A 215 13.05 21.57 -8.39
CA ARG A 215 11.81 22.03 -7.74
C ARG A 215 10.91 22.76 -8.72
N LEU A 216 11.45 23.63 -9.56
CA LEU A 216 10.69 24.33 -10.60
C LEU A 216 10.11 23.35 -11.63
N GLN A 217 10.85 22.32 -12.03
CA GLN A 217 10.35 21.26 -12.92
C GLN A 217 9.11 20.58 -12.34
N CYS A 218 9.15 20.23 -11.05
CA CYS A 218 8.02 19.65 -10.34
C CYS A 218 6.83 20.61 -10.17
N LEU A 219 7.07 21.85 -9.74
CA LEU A 219 6.02 22.85 -9.55
C LEU A 219 5.34 23.24 -10.87
N ALA A 220 6.10 23.36 -11.95
CA ALA A 220 5.57 23.68 -13.27
C ALA A 220 4.56 22.63 -13.75
N SER A 221 4.78 21.35 -13.41
CA SER A 221 3.81 20.29 -13.70
C SER A 221 2.51 20.45 -12.91
N LYS A 222 2.60 20.68 -11.58
CA LYS A 222 1.42 20.90 -10.73
C LYS A 222 0.54 22.06 -11.22
N VAL A 223 1.15 23.18 -11.59
CA VAL A 223 0.42 24.36 -12.10
C VAL A 223 -0.27 24.04 -13.43
N LYS A 224 0.38 23.29 -14.33
CA LYS A 224 -0.25 22.86 -15.60
C LYS A 224 -1.47 21.99 -15.36
N MET A 225 -1.41 21.06 -14.40
CA MET A 225 -2.54 20.19 -14.06
C MET A 225 -3.69 20.97 -13.42
N ALA A 226 -3.41 21.87 -12.47
CA ALA A 226 -4.43 22.71 -11.84
C ALA A 226 -5.15 23.66 -12.81
N ASN A 227 -4.53 23.99 -13.94
CA ASN A 227 -5.14 24.82 -14.99
C ASN A 227 -5.92 24.00 -16.04
N GLN A 228 -5.96 22.67 -15.92
CA GLN A 228 -6.69 21.76 -16.81
C GLN A 228 -7.97 21.19 -16.18
N GLU A 229 -8.22 21.48 -14.90
CA GLU A 229 -9.46 21.20 -14.16
C GLU A 229 -10.39 22.42 -14.16
#